data_AF-A9CBG7-F1
#
_entry.id   AF-A9CBG7-F1
#
_cell.length_a   1.000
_cell.length_b   1.000
_cell.length_c   1.000
_cell.angle_alpha   90.00
_cell.angle_beta   90.00
_cell.angle_gamma   90.00
#
_symmetry.space_group_name_H-M   'P 1'
#
loop_
_entity.id
_entity.type
_entity.pdbx_description
1 polymer ?
#
loop_
_entity_poly.entity_id
_entity_poly.type
_entity_poly.pdbx_seq_one_letter_code
_entity_poly.pdbx_strand_id
1 'polypeptide(L)' 'FTIHGLWPSNYSNPRRPSNCNGSRFNFRKVYPQLRNKLKISWPDVEGGNDTKFWEGEWNKHGT' A
#
# COMPACT_ATOMS: atom_id res chain seq x y z
N PHE A 1 15.75 6.55 -3.38
CA PHE A 1 14.96 5.43 -2.83
C PHE A 1 13.52 5.85 -2.69
N THR A 2 12.59 4.92 -2.96
CA THR A 2 11.14 5.07 -2.78
C THR A 2 10.61 3.87 -1.98
N ILE A 3 9.42 4.01 -1.39
CA ILE A 3 8.75 2.94 -0.66
C ILE A 3 8.16 1.98 -1.69
N HIS A 4 8.37 0.67 -1.51
CA HIS A 4 7.62 -0.35 -2.24
C HIS A 4 6.35 -0.69 -1.47
N GLY A 5 6.47 -1.03 -0.19
CA GLY A 5 5.33 -1.32 0.66
C GLY A 5 5.71 -1.53 2.11
N LEU A 6 4.69 -1.59 2.96
CA LEU A 6 4.80 -2.00 4.36
C LEU A 6 4.07 -3.32 4.50
N TRP A 7 4.81 -4.39 4.76
CA TRP A 7 4.27 -5.75 4.75
C TRP A 7 4.32 -6.34 6.15
N PRO A 8 3.16 -6.71 6.73
CA PRO A 8 3.13 -7.43 7.99
C PRO A 8 3.84 -8.78 7.85
N SER A 9 4.58 -9.19 8.87
CA SER A 9 5.27 -10.47 8.91
C SER A 9 4.88 -11.27 10.14
N ASN A 10 4.73 -12.58 9.95
CA ASN A 10 4.60 -13.54 11.03
C ASN A 10 5.94 -14.28 11.17
N TYR A 11 6.51 -14.28 12.37
CA TYR A 11 7.79 -14.95 12.65
C TYR A 11 7.80 -16.41 12.19
N SER A 12 6.70 -17.13 12.38
CA SER A 12 6.55 -18.53 11.99
C SER A 12 6.29 -18.73 10.50
N ASN A 13 5.82 -17.70 9.78
CA ASN A 13 5.63 -17.75 8.33
C ASN A 13 5.89 -16.37 7.71
N PRO A 14 7.12 -16.13 7.22
CA PRO A 14 7.54 -14.80 6.75
C PRO A 14 6.74 -14.27 5.54
N ARG A 15 6.04 -15.15 4.80
CA ARG A 15 5.21 -14.78 3.64
C ARG A 15 3.77 -14.45 4.03
N ARG A 16 3.42 -14.53 5.31
CA ARG A 16 2.10 -14.22 5.84
C ARG A 16 2.20 -13.17 6.94
N PRO A 17 1.14 -12.38 7.14
CA PRO A 17 -0.14 -12.42 6.43
C PRO A 17 -0.15 -11.64 5.09
N SER A 18 -0.99 -12.06 4.14
CA SER A 18 -1.33 -11.31 2.93
C SER A 18 -2.75 -11.65 2.47
N ASN A 19 -3.43 -10.71 1.79
CA ASN A 19 -4.82 -10.81 1.34
C ASN A 19 -5.81 -11.14 2.47
N CYS A 20 -5.69 -10.46 3.62
CA CYS A 20 -6.58 -10.67 4.74
C CYS A 20 -7.99 -10.14 4.43
N ASN A 21 -8.98 -10.63 5.18
CA ASN A 21 -10.33 -10.09 5.10
C ASN A 21 -10.40 -8.79 5.92
N GLY A 22 -10.24 -7.65 5.25
CA GLY A 22 -10.24 -6.32 5.86
C GLY A 22 -11.00 -5.29 5.02
N SER A 23 -11.00 -4.03 5.47
CA SER A 23 -11.61 -2.95 4.70
C SER A 23 -10.85 -2.74 3.39
N ARG A 24 -11.56 -2.77 2.25
CA ARG A 24 -10.98 -2.45 0.94
C ARG A 24 -10.42 -1.03 0.91
N PHE A 25 -9.43 -0.82 0.05
CA PHE A 25 -8.84 0.50 -0.17
C PHE A 25 -9.93 1.52 -0.51
N ASN A 26 -9.82 2.69 0.12
CA ASN A 26 -10.70 3.81 -0.17
C ASN A 26 -9.85 5.07 -0.28
N PHE A 27 -9.69 5.56 -1.50
CA PHE A 27 -8.91 6.76 -1.78
C PHE A 27 -9.37 8.00 -1.01
N ARG A 28 -10.65 8.08 -0.62
CA ARG A 28 -11.16 9.18 0.20
C ARG A 28 -10.58 9.18 1.61
N LYS A 29 -10.16 8.02 2.13
CA LYS A 29 -9.48 7.90 3.42
C LYS A 29 -8.00 8.29 3.37
N VAL A 30 -7.43 8.41 2.17
CA VAL A 30 -6.10 8.99 1.99
C VAL A 30 -6.25 10.51 1.98
N TYR A 31 -6.01 11.14 3.12
CA TYR A 31 -6.21 12.59 3.28
C TYR A 31 -5.39 13.41 2.26
N PRO A 32 -5.90 14.55 1.76
CA PRO A 32 -5.21 15.35 0.73
C PRO A 32 -3.75 15.69 1.07
N GLN A 33 -3.48 16.06 2.32
CA GLN A 33 -2.14 16.34 2.83
C GLN A 33 -1.18 15.13 2.77
N LEU A 34 -1.72 13.92 2.92
CA LEU A 34 -0.94 12.69 2.84
C LEU A 34 -0.67 12.31 1.37
N ARG A 35 -1.62 12.57 0.46
CA ARG A 35 -1.46 12.27 -0.98
C ARG A 35 -0.21 12.92 -1.56
N ASN A 36 0.06 14.18 -1.23
CA ASN A 36 1.26 14.87 -1.73
C ASN A 36 2.56 14.20 -1.24
N LYS A 37 2.59 13.74 0.01
CA LYS A 37 3.73 13.00 0.54
C LYS A 37 3.88 11.63 -0.12
N LEU A 38 2.76 10.92 -0.33
CA LEU A 38 2.75 9.61 -0.97
C LEU A 38 3.20 9.66 -2.43
N LYS A 39 2.82 10.69 -3.19
CA LYS A 39 3.31 10.87 -4.57
C LYS A 39 4.83 11.00 -4.68
N ILE A 40 5.49 11.52 -3.64
CA ILE A 40 6.94 11.69 -3.62
C ILE A 40 7.63 10.44 -3.08
N SER A 41 7.13 9.91 -1.95
CA SER A 41 7.80 8.85 -1.20
C SER A 41 7.35 7.44 -1.57
N TRP A 42 6.13 7.29 -2.10
CA TRP A 42 5.52 6.00 -2.47
C TRP A 42 4.88 6.03 -3.88
N PRO A 43 5.60 6.47 -4.94
CA PRO A 43 5.08 6.49 -6.30
C PRO A 43 5.02 5.10 -6.94
N ASP A 44 4.16 4.95 -7.95
CA ASP A 44 4.22 3.84 -8.91
C ASP A 44 5.32 4.13 -9.95
N VAL A 45 6.46 3.48 -9.79
CA VAL A 45 7.64 3.67 -10.66
C VAL A 45 7.61 2.82 -11.94
N GLU A 46 6.68 1.85 -12.04
CA GLU A 46 6.58 0.95 -13.19
C GLU A 46 5.42 1.33 -14.11
N GLY A 47 4.22 1.52 -13.54
CA GLY A 47 2.98 1.78 -14.27
C GLY A 47 2.56 3.25 -14.31
N GLY A 48 3.19 4.12 -13.49
CA GLY A 48 2.87 5.55 -13.39
C GLY A 48 1.49 5.86 -12.78
N ASN A 49 0.78 4.86 -12.24
CA ASN A 49 -0.51 5.04 -11.59
C ASN A 49 -0.43 4.76 -10.08
N ASP A 50 0.00 5.79 -9.35
CA ASP A 50 0.16 5.73 -7.89
C ASP A 50 -1.07 5.19 -7.16
N THR A 51 -2.27 5.58 -7.60
CA THR A 51 -3.50 5.18 -6.89
C THR A 51 -3.78 3.69 -7.04
N LYS A 52 -3.55 3.13 -8.23
CA LYS A 52 -3.68 1.70 -8.47
C LYS A 52 -2.65 0.90 -7.67
N PHE A 53 -1.44 1.44 -7.57
CA PHE A 53 -0.38 0.84 -6.76
C PHE A 53 -0.72 0.85 -5.26
N TRP A 54 -1.14 1.99 -4.70
CA TRP A 54 -1.56 2.09 -3.29
C TRP A 54 -2.74 1.15 -2.97
N GLU A 55 -3.69 1.03 -3.90
CA GLU A 55 -4.79 0.09 -3.77
C GLU A 55 -4.32 -1.36 -3.69
N GLY A 56 -3.40 -1.76 -4.57
CA GLY A 56 -2.82 -3.11 -4.58
C GLY A 56 -2.09 -3.43 -3.28
N GLU A 57 -1.22 -2.52 -2.84
CA GLU A 57 -0.47 -2.68 -1.60
C GLU A 57 -1.38 -2.72 -0.37
N TRP A 58 -2.38 -1.84 -0.28
CA TRP A 58 -3.33 -1.87 0.83
C TRP A 58 -4.15 -3.17 0.84
N ASN A 59 -4.74 -3.54 -0.30
CA ASN A 59 -5.63 -4.70 -0.36
C ASN A 59 -4.86 -6.01 -0.08
N LYS A 60 -3.58 -6.08 -0.45
CA LYS A 60 -2.77 -7.29 -0.27
C LYS A 60 -2.04 -7.33 1.07
N HIS A 61 -1.59 -6.19 1.59
CA HIS A 61 -0.69 -6.12 2.74
C HIS A 61 -1.19 -5.24 3.89
N GLY A 62 -2.04 -4.25 3.61
CA GLY A 62 -2.60 -3.35 4.62
C GLY A 62 -3.88 -3.86 5.31
N THR A 63 -4.41 -5.01 4.90
CA THR A 63 -5.62 -5.64 5.44
C THR A 63 -5.35 -6.64 6.54
#